data_AF-X1A728-F1
#
_entry.id   AF-X1A728-F1
#
_cell.length_a   1.000
_cell.length_b   1.000
_cell.length_c   1.000
_cell.angle_alpha   90.00
_cell.angle_beta   90.00
_cell.angle_gamma   90.00
#
_symmetry.space_group_name_H-M   'P 1'
#
loop_
_entity.id
_entity.type
_entity.pdbx_description
1 polymer ?
#
loop_
_entity_poly.entity_id
_entity_poly.type
_entity_poly.pdbx_seq_one_letter_code
_entity_poly.pdbx_strand_id
1 'polypeptide(L)'
;MSKGENKNIGKWFKVSFFIILLIGAGYFFGTICKQFGQSYDLILSPSKELLILLLWFLLALFAVLVSSGLIAVLVRPIWTGIIAFALSGLAMLMGWDVTIGSCILVLIYILIAIFYTVSVAKEMTQRIKFSVSPISEGQAILTIALILLVCGNLYFGYSEYIKEEGFSIPEFYIEKLMEQMEKRVGEELPTSQRRLAIAELREELNKMINNFTERIKSYEKFI
;
A
#
# COMPACT_ATOMS: atom_id res chain seq x y z
N MET A 1 -2.17 -49.77 10.90
CA MET A 1 -2.07 -48.31 10.64
C MET A 1 -1.16 -48.09 9.45
N SER A 2 -1.74 -47.74 8.31
CA SER A 2 -1.17 -47.97 6.98
C SER A 2 -0.32 -46.79 6.51
N LYS A 3 0.78 -47.10 5.80
CA LYS A 3 1.70 -46.17 5.11
C LYS A 3 0.99 -45.11 4.24
N GLY A 4 -0.28 -45.35 3.89
CA GLY A 4 -1.16 -44.40 3.18
C GLY A 4 -1.69 -43.23 4.02
N GLU A 5 -1.95 -43.41 5.32
CA GLU A 5 -2.43 -42.32 6.19
C GLU A 5 -1.35 -41.27 6.44
N ASN A 6 -0.11 -41.72 6.71
CA ASN A 6 1.02 -40.82 6.94
C ASN A 6 1.36 -39.96 5.72
N LYS A 7 1.15 -40.49 4.50
CA LYS A 7 1.37 -39.76 3.24
C LYS A 7 0.32 -38.66 3.02
N ASN A 8 -0.92 -38.88 3.46
CA ASN A 8 -1.98 -37.87 3.39
C ASN A 8 -1.79 -36.79 4.48
N ILE A 9 -1.44 -37.17 5.71
CA ILE A 9 -1.18 -36.23 6.82
C ILE A 9 -0.07 -35.25 6.45
N GLY A 10 1.05 -35.74 5.89
CA GLY A 10 2.15 -34.87 5.45
C GLY A 10 1.77 -33.93 4.28
N LYS A 11 0.78 -34.29 3.47
CA LYS A 11 0.28 -33.46 2.36
C LYS A 11 -0.62 -32.33 2.88
N TRP A 12 -1.54 -32.67 3.78
CA TRP A 12 -2.43 -31.70 4.43
C TRP A 12 -1.66 -30.72 5.33
N PHE A 13 -0.62 -31.19 6.00
CA PHE A 13 0.26 -30.32 6.80
C PHE A 13 0.93 -29.24 5.95
N LYS A 14 1.46 -29.60 4.78
CA LYS A 14 2.08 -28.63 3.84
C LYS A 14 1.07 -27.61 3.33
N VAL A 15 -0.14 -28.07 2.95
CA VAL A 15 -1.20 -27.17 2.49
C VAL A 15 -1.61 -26.20 3.62
N SER A 16 -1.80 -26.70 4.84
CA SER A 16 -2.12 -25.86 5.99
C SER A 16 -1.04 -24.81 6.27
N PHE A 17 0.24 -25.20 6.18
CA PHE A 17 1.36 -24.26 6.33
C PHE A 17 1.31 -23.12 5.31
N PHE A 18 1.10 -23.41 4.02
CA PHE A 18 1.00 -22.37 2.99
C PHE A 18 -0.22 -21.46 3.20
N ILE A 19 -1.35 -22.01 3.62
CA ILE A 19 -2.57 -21.24 3.93
C ILE A 19 -2.30 -20.26 5.09
N ILE A 20 -1.73 -20.75 6.19
CA ILE A 20 -1.39 -19.91 7.35
C ILE A 20 -0.40 -18.81 6.92
N LEU A 21 0.57 -19.15 6.07
CA LEU A 21 1.54 -18.20 5.57
C LEU A 21 0.88 -17.10 4.71
N LEU A 22 -0.06 -17.44 3.82
CA LEU A 22 -0.83 -16.45 3.05
C LEU A 22 -1.74 -15.59 3.94
N ILE A 23 -2.37 -16.18 4.95
CA ILE A 23 -3.21 -15.46 5.92
C ILE A 23 -2.35 -14.45 6.70
N GLY A 24 -1.20 -14.88 7.20
CA GLY A 24 -0.26 -14.03 7.91
C GLY A 24 0.28 -12.90 7.04
N ALA A 25 0.63 -13.19 5.78
CA ALA A 25 1.05 -12.17 4.81
C ALA A 25 -0.07 -11.15 4.52
N GLY A 26 -1.32 -11.62 4.38
CA GLY A 26 -2.49 -10.76 4.19
C GLY A 26 -2.75 -9.84 5.38
N TYR A 27 -2.72 -10.38 6.61
CA TYR A 27 -2.86 -9.60 7.85
C TYR A 27 -1.74 -8.57 8.00
N PHE A 28 -0.49 -8.99 7.77
CA PHE A 28 0.67 -8.11 7.84
C PHE A 28 0.55 -6.97 6.83
N PHE A 29 0.19 -7.28 5.59
CA PHE A 29 -0.05 -6.27 4.56
C PHE A 29 -1.19 -5.31 4.93
N GLY A 30 -2.31 -5.81 5.47
CA GLY A 30 -3.40 -4.97 5.97
C GLY A 30 -2.96 -4.01 7.06
N THR A 31 -2.12 -4.49 7.98
CA THR A 31 -1.54 -3.67 9.07
C THR A 31 -0.64 -2.58 8.54
N ILE A 32 0.22 -2.89 7.57
CA ILE A 32 1.06 -1.87 6.92
C ILE A 32 0.20 -0.89 6.12
N CYS A 33 -0.86 -1.33 5.43
CA CYS A 33 -1.80 -0.43 4.76
C CYS A 33 -2.46 0.54 5.73
N LYS A 34 -2.85 0.09 6.93
CA LYS A 34 -3.38 0.96 7.98
C LYS A 34 -2.35 2.00 8.43
N GLN A 35 -1.12 1.57 8.71
CA GLN A 35 -0.04 2.49 9.08
C GLN A 35 0.27 3.50 7.97
N PHE A 36 0.26 3.04 6.72
CA PHE A 36 0.50 3.88 5.54
C PHE A 36 -0.64 4.87 5.29
N GLY A 37 -1.87 4.49 5.62
CA GLY A 37 -3.00 5.40 5.73
C GLY A 37 -2.70 6.44 6.81
N GLN A 38 -2.66 6.04 8.08
CA GLN A 38 -2.58 6.97 9.21
C GLN A 38 -1.33 7.88 9.26
N SER A 39 -0.30 7.60 8.48
CA SER A 39 0.99 8.33 8.47
C SER A 39 1.04 9.43 7.39
N TYR A 40 -0.03 10.19 7.17
CA TYR A 40 -0.09 11.23 6.12
C TYR A 40 1.00 12.31 6.30
N ASP A 41 1.28 12.71 7.55
CA ASP A 41 2.34 13.68 7.88
C ASP A 41 3.74 13.21 7.46
N LEU A 42 3.98 11.89 7.54
CA LEU A 42 5.25 11.29 7.16
C LEU A 42 5.41 11.18 5.63
N ILE A 43 4.30 11.05 4.87
CA ILE A 43 4.34 11.10 3.40
C ILE A 43 4.72 12.49 2.91
N LEU A 44 4.33 13.50 3.66
CA LEU A 44 4.57 14.90 3.34
C LEU A 44 5.91 15.42 3.90
N SER A 45 6.55 14.72 4.83
CA SER A 45 7.90 15.02 5.30
C SER A 45 8.85 13.85 5.01
N PRO A 46 9.70 13.89 3.96
CA PRO A 46 10.63 12.81 3.64
C PRO A 46 11.56 12.52 4.83
N SER A 47 11.22 11.48 5.60
CA SER A 47 11.90 11.08 6.83
C SER A 47 12.42 9.65 6.72
N LYS A 48 13.36 9.29 7.60
CA LYS A 48 13.87 7.90 7.69
C LYS A 48 12.75 6.91 8.03
N GLU A 49 11.72 7.37 8.72
CA GLU A 49 10.56 6.58 9.12
C GLU A 49 9.69 6.22 7.91
N LEU A 50 9.50 7.15 6.95
CA LEU A 50 8.83 6.83 5.68
C LEU A 50 9.60 5.80 4.87
N LEU A 51 10.93 5.91 4.80
CA LEU A 51 11.75 4.92 4.09
C LEU A 51 11.59 3.51 4.71
N ILE A 52 11.59 3.43 6.04
CA ILE A 52 11.37 2.18 6.77
C ILE A 52 9.97 1.64 6.48
N LEU A 53 8.95 2.49 6.53
CA LEU A 53 7.56 2.10 6.25
C LEU A 53 7.38 1.61 4.82
N LEU A 54 8.00 2.27 3.84
CA LEU A 54 8.00 1.86 2.43
C LEU A 54 8.73 0.52 2.23
N LEU A 55 9.81 0.28 2.97
CA LEU A 55 10.53 -0.99 2.93
C LEU A 55 9.68 -2.14 3.51
N TRP A 56 9.02 -1.91 4.65
CA TRP A 56 8.06 -2.85 5.22
C TRP A 56 6.89 -3.13 4.30
N PHE A 57 6.41 -2.10 3.60
CA PHE A 57 5.36 -2.22 2.60
C PHE A 57 5.80 -3.09 1.41
N LEU A 58 7.01 -2.84 0.87
CA LEU A 58 7.56 -3.65 -0.21
C LEU A 58 7.75 -5.12 0.23
N LEU A 59 8.20 -5.32 1.47
CA LEU A 59 8.34 -6.65 2.06
C LEU A 59 6.98 -7.35 2.20
N ALA A 60 5.95 -6.65 2.66
CA ALA A 60 4.60 -7.20 2.78
C ALA A 60 4.03 -7.59 1.41
N LEU A 61 4.20 -6.72 0.41
CA LEU A 61 3.75 -6.97 -0.96
C LEU A 61 4.45 -8.19 -1.55
N PHE A 62 5.78 -8.27 -1.38
CA PHE A 62 6.56 -9.42 -1.81
C PHE A 62 6.13 -10.71 -1.12
N ALA A 63 5.88 -10.66 0.20
CA ALA A 63 5.39 -11.81 0.95
C ALA A 63 4.07 -12.31 0.36
N VAL A 64 3.07 -11.43 0.18
CA VAL A 64 1.77 -11.80 -0.40
C VAL A 64 1.92 -12.43 -1.78
N LEU A 65 2.74 -11.85 -2.67
CA LEU A 65 2.97 -12.37 -4.02
C LEU A 65 3.61 -13.75 -4.03
N VAL A 66 4.61 -13.98 -3.18
CA VAL A 66 5.28 -15.29 -3.08
C VAL A 66 4.31 -16.33 -2.52
N SER A 67 3.59 -15.99 -1.45
CA SER A 67 2.59 -16.88 -0.85
C SER A 67 1.46 -17.23 -1.80
N SER A 68 0.96 -16.25 -2.56
CA SER A 68 -0.12 -16.45 -3.52
C SER A 68 0.32 -17.34 -4.67
N GLY A 69 1.54 -17.14 -5.18
CA GLY A 69 2.11 -17.98 -6.23
C GLY A 69 2.32 -19.42 -5.76
N LEU A 70 2.83 -19.60 -4.54
CA LEU A 70 2.99 -20.93 -3.92
C LEU A 70 1.64 -21.63 -3.76
N ILE A 71 0.60 -20.94 -3.30
CA ILE A 71 -0.74 -21.53 -3.18
C ILE A 71 -1.30 -21.90 -4.56
N ALA A 72 -1.23 -21.00 -5.55
CA ALA A 72 -1.76 -21.26 -6.88
C ALA A 72 -1.12 -22.49 -7.57
N VAL A 73 0.16 -22.76 -7.30
CA VAL A 73 0.89 -23.87 -7.91
C VAL A 73 0.80 -25.17 -7.09
N LEU A 74 1.00 -25.10 -5.77
CA LEU A 74 1.15 -26.29 -4.92
C LEU A 74 -0.16 -26.78 -4.30
N VAL A 75 -1.14 -25.90 -4.08
CA VAL A 75 -2.37 -26.26 -3.37
C VAL A 75 -3.37 -26.83 -4.36
N ARG A 76 -3.59 -28.14 -4.26
CA ARG A 76 -4.69 -28.85 -4.94
C ARG A 76 -5.50 -29.60 -3.89
N PRO A 77 -6.85 -29.56 -3.93
CA PRO A 77 -7.73 -29.07 -5.00
C PRO A 77 -7.97 -27.54 -5.01
N ILE A 78 -8.39 -26.97 -6.15
CA ILE A 78 -8.55 -25.52 -6.38
C ILE A 78 -9.42 -24.84 -5.31
N TRP A 79 -10.49 -25.51 -4.86
CA TRP A 79 -11.38 -25.02 -3.80
C TRP A 79 -10.64 -24.65 -2.51
N THR A 80 -9.56 -25.37 -2.15
CA THR A 80 -8.75 -25.03 -0.97
C THR A 80 -7.95 -23.75 -1.16
N GLY A 81 -7.48 -23.46 -2.39
CA GLY A 81 -6.86 -22.17 -2.73
C GLY A 81 -7.85 -21.01 -2.64
N ILE A 82 -9.09 -21.20 -3.14
CA ILE A 82 -10.15 -20.18 -3.05
C ILE A 82 -10.44 -19.82 -1.59
N ILE A 83 -10.59 -20.83 -0.72
CA ILE A 83 -10.81 -20.62 0.71
C ILE A 83 -9.61 -19.88 1.34
N ALA A 84 -8.39 -20.24 0.96
CA ALA A 84 -7.19 -19.56 1.46
C ALA A 84 -7.14 -18.08 1.09
N PHE A 85 -7.50 -17.72 -0.14
CA PHE A 85 -7.55 -16.33 -0.58
C PHE A 85 -8.68 -15.54 0.09
N ALA A 86 -9.85 -16.17 0.29
CA ALA A 86 -10.94 -15.55 1.05
C ALA A 86 -10.52 -15.28 2.51
N LEU A 87 -9.88 -16.24 3.17
CA LEU A 87 -9.36 -16.07 4.54
C LEU A 87 -8.24 -15.03 4.61
N SER A 88 -7.36 -14.98 3.59
CA SER A 88 -6.31 -13.96 3.50
C SER A 88 -6.89 -12.56 3.33
N GLY A 89 -7.92 -12.38 2.49
CA GLY A 89 -8.63 -11.11 2.36
C GLY A 89 -9.35 -10.69 3.65
N LEU A 90 -9.98 -11.64 4.36
CA LEU A 90 -10.56 -11.36 5.68
C LEU A 90 -9.49 -10.94 6.70
N ALA A 91 -8.34 -11.63 6.70
CA ALA A 91 -7.23 -11.28 7.58
C ALA A 91 -6.64 -9.90 7.24
N MET A 92 -6.58 -9.56 5.95
CA MET A 92 -6.19 -8.23 5.48
C MET A 92 -7.15 -7.15 5.98
N LEU A 93 -8.47 -7.39 5.96
CA LEU A 93 -9.45 -6.48 6.57
C LEU A 93 -9.29 -6.37 8.08
N MET A 94 -8.96 -7.45 8.79
CA MET A 94 -8.72 -7.41 10.23
C MET A 94 -7.45 -6.64 10.60
N GLY A 95 -6.43 -6.67 9.74
CA GLY A 95 -5.22 -5.86 9.90
C GLY A 95 -5.42 -4.38 9.54
N TRP A 96 -6.45 -4.09 8.75
CA TRP A 96 -6.81 -2.75 8.29
C TRP A 96 -8.02 -2.19 9.05
N ASP A 97 -8.41 -0.95 8.79
CA ASP A 97 -9.65 -0.39 9.32
C ASP A 97 -10.80 -0.77 8.41
N VAL A 98 -11.90 -1.26 9.02
CA VAL A 98 -13.07 -1.77 8.32
C VAL A 98 -13.94 -0.60 7.85
N THR A 99 -13.48 0.08 6.80
CA THR A 99 -14.23 1.13 6.10
C THR A 99 -14.95 0.54 4.87
N ILE A 100 -16.01 1.20 4.41
CA ILE A 100 -16.73 0.78 3.19
C ILE A 100 -15.77 0.70 1.98
N GLY A 101 -14.84 1.65 1.88
CA GLY A 101 -13.80 1.66 0.84
C GLY A 101 -12.87 0.44 0.92
N SER A 102 -12.34 0.14 2.11
CA SER A 102 -11.47 -1.03 2.31
C SER A 102 -12.18 -2.35 1.99
N CYS A 103 -13.46 -2.49 2.37
CA CYS A 103 -14.28 -3.66 2.06
C CYS A 103 -14.42 -3.87 0.54
N ILE A 104 -14.71 -2.80 -0.22
CA ILE A 104 -14.80 -2.88 -1.68
C ILE A 104 -13.45 -3.28 -2.29
N LEU A 105 -12.35 -2.68 -1.84
CA LEU A 105 -11.02 -2.98 -2.35
C LEU A 105 -10.60 -4.43 -2.07
N VAL A 106 -10.88 -4.93 -0.87
CA VAL A 106 -10.58 -6.33 -0.52
C VAL A 106 -11.46 -7.30 -1.29
N LEU A 107 -12.73 -6.98 -1.53
CA LEU A 107 -13.60 -7.80 -2.37
C LEU A 107 -13.04 -7.92 -3.80
N ILE A 108 -12.60 -6.81 -4.39
CA ILE A 108 -11.94 -6.80 -5.70
C ILE A 108 -10.69 -7.67 -5.68
N TYR A 109 -9.85 -7.55 -4.65
CA TYR A 109 -8.67 -8.40 -4.48
C TYR A 109 -9.03 -9.89 -4.43
N ILE A 110 -10.03 -10.28 -3.63
CA ILE A 110 -10.47 -11.68 -3.52
C ILE A 110 -10.93 -12.20 -4.88
N LEU A 111 -11.74 -11.43 -5.62
CA LEU A 111 -12.22 -11.83 -6.95
C LEU A 111 -11.06 -12.05 -7.94
N ILE A 112 -10.10 -11.14 -7.96
CA ILE A 112 -8.91 -11.24 -8.83
C ILE A 112 -8.04 -12.44 -8.41
N ALA A 113 -7.86 -12.67 -7.11
CA ALA A 113 -7.09 -13.79 -6.60
C ALA A 113 -7.74 -15.16 -6.89
N ILE A 114 -9.07 -15.24 -6.84
CA ILE A 114 -9.83 -16.42 -7.25
C ILE A 114 -9.64 -16.65 -8.76
N PHE A 115 -9.81 -15.60 -9.58
CA PHE A 115 -9.61 -15.69 -11.02
C PHE A 115 -8.18 -16.14 -11.37
N TYR A 116 -7.18 -15.59 -10.69
CA TYR A 116 -5.78 -15.99 -10.80
C TYR A 116 -5.60 -17.49 -10.53
N THR A 117 -6.09 -17.97 -9.38
CA THR A 117 -5.94 -19.37 -8.96
C THR A 117 -6.60 -20.34 -9.94
N VAL A 118 -7.82 -19.99 -10.41
CA VAL A 118 -8.55 -20.81 -11.39
C VAL A 118 -7.82 -20.83 -12.73
N SER A 119 -7.32 -19.68 -13.20
CA SER A 119 -6.58 -19.57 -14.46
C SER A 119 -5.30 -20.40 -14.44
N VAL A 120 -4.48 -20.26 -13.39
CA VAL A 120 -3.24 -21.06 -13.22
C VAL A 120 -3.57 -22.55 -13.17
N ALA A 121 -4.59 -22.96 -12.41
CA ALA A 121 -4.95 -24.37 -12.30
C ALA A 121 -5.49 -24.97 -13.62
N LYS A 122 -6.27 -24.20 -14.38
CA LYS A 122 -6.77 -24.59 -15.70
C LYS A 122 -5.62 -24.76 -16.69
N GLU A 123 -4.69 -23.81 -16.73
CA GLU A 123 -3.54 -23.85 -17.64
C GLU A 123 -2.57 -24.99 -17.32
N MET A 124 -2.32 -25.27 -16.03
CA MET A 124 -1.52 -26.42 -15.61
C MET A 124 -2.19 -27.77 -15.91
N THR A 125 -3.52 -27.81 -16.04
CA THR A 125 -4.26 -29.05 -16.35
C THR A 125 -4.36 -29.29 -17.86
N GLN A 126 -4.38 -28.22 -18.66
CA GLN A 126 -4.53 -28.30 -20.12
C GLN A 126 -3.19 -28.45 -20.89
N ARG A 127 -2.03 -28.19 -20.27
CA ARG A 127 -0.72 -28.29 -20.95
C ARG A 127 0.17 -29.42 -20.43
N ILE A 128 0.68 -30.23 -21.36
CA ILE A 128 1.67 -31.32 -21.14
C ILE A 128 3.11 -30.78 -20.99
N LYS A 129 3.36 -29.48 -21.27
CA LYS A 129 4.66 -28.82 -21.09
C LYS A 129 4.58 -27.79 -19.96
N PHE A 130 5.45 -27.92 -18.96
CA PHE A 130 5.69 -26.92 -17.92
C PHE A 130 6.19 -25.62 -18.59
N SER A 131 5.29 -24.67 -18.82
CA SER A 131 5.63 -23.30 -19.21
C SER A 131 5.40 -22.39 -18.01
N VAL A 132 6.32 -21.45 -17.77
CA VAL A 132 6.27 -20.48 -16.67
C VAL A 132 5.41 -19.25 -17.00
N SER A 133 5.07 -19.03 -18.28
CA SER A 133 4.25 -17.90 -18.77
C SER A 133 2.90 -17.72 -18.04
N PRO A 134 2.11 -18.79 -17.76
CA PRO A 134 0.82 -18.66 -17.08
C PRO A 134 0.95 -18.11 -15.66
N ILE A 135 2.05 -18.50 -15.00
CA ILE A 135 2.35 -18.10 -13.63
C ILE A 135 2.76 -16.61 -13.64
N SER A 136 3.61 -16.19 -14.58
CA SER A 136 4.03 -14.79 -14.68
C SER A 136 2.90 -13.84 -15.09
N GLU A 137 2.05 -14.24 -16.04
CA GLU A 137 0.93 -13.40 -16.50
C GLU A 137 -0.14 -13.24 -15.42
N GLY A 138 -0.53 -14.34 -14.77
CA GLY A 138 -1.48 -14.29 -13.66
C GLY A 138 -0.94 -13.50 -12.46
N GLN A 139 0.36 -13.65 -12.15
CA GLN A 139 1.00 -12.91 -11.06
C GLN A 139 1.14 -11.41 -11.38
N ALA A 140 1.33 -11.03 -12.66
CA ALA A 140 1.31 -9.63 -13.08
C ALA A 140 -0.06 -8.98 -12.83
N ILE A 141 -1.16 -9.68 -13.17
CA ILE A 141 -2.53 -9.20 -12.90
C ILE A 141 -2.76 -9.01 -11.40
N LEU A 142 -2.35 -9.97 -10.57
CA LEU A 142 -2.46 -9.86 -9.12
C LEU A 142 -1.63 -8.69 -8.56
N THR A 143 -0.44 -8.46 -9.12
CA THR A 143 0.42 -7.34 -8.74
C THR A 143 -0.25 -6.01 -9.08
N ILE A 144 -0.83 -5.86 -10.27
CA ILE A 144 -1.59 -4.67 -10.67
C ILE A 144 -2.76 -4.44 -9.71
N ALA A 145 -3.48 -5.50 -9.32
CA ALA A 145 -4.58 -5.40 -8.38
C ALA A 145 -4.12 -4.92 -6.99
N LEU A 146 -3.00 -5.44 -6.48
CA LEU A 146 -2.43 -5.00 -5.21
C LEU A 146 -1.97 -3.53 -5.28
N ILE A 147 -1.37 -3.11 -6.40
CA ILE A 147 -1.01 -1.70 -6.63
C ILE A 147 -2.25 -0.81 -6.60
N LEU A 148 -3.32 -1.19 -7.31
CA LEU A 148 -4.58 -0.44 -7.31
C LEU A 148 -5.21 -0.38 -5.92
N LEU A 149 -5.14 -1.46 -5.15
CA LEU A 149 -5.62 -1.50 -3.76
C LEU A 149 -4.87 -0.50 -2.89
N VAL A 150 -3.56 -0.37 -3.08
CA VAL A 150 -2.70 0.55 -2.33
C VAL A 150 -2.97 1.99 -2.73
N CYS A 151 -3.08 2.26 -4.03
CA CYS A 151 -3.50 3.57 -4.54
C CYS A 151 -4.88 3.96 -4.02
N GLY A 152 -5.82 3.01 -3.97
CA GLY A 152 -7.15 3.21 -3.41
C GLY A 152 -7.10 3.53 -1.92
N ASN A 153 -6.32 2.78 -1.13
CA ASN A 153 -6.11 3.07 0.29
C ASN A 153 -5.56 4.48 0.52
N LEU A 154 -4.53 4.85 -0.24
CA LEU A 154 -3.96 6.19 -0.18
C LEU A 154 -4.98 7.27 -0.51
N TYR A 155 -5.76 7.08 -1.59
CA TYR A 155 -6.79 8.03 -1.99
C TYR A 155 -7.85 8.22 -0.91
N PHE A 156 -8.42 7.12 -0.38
CA PHE A 156 -9.41 7.21 0.71
C PHE A 156 -8.82 7.93 1.92
N GLY A 157 -7.58 7.61 2.24
CA GLY A 157 -6.87 8.25 3.32
C GLY A 157 -6.71 9.76 3.19
N TYR A 158 -6.20 10.21 2.04
CA TYR A 158 -6.11 11.64 1.75
C TYR A 158 -7.48 12.31 1.72
N SER A 159 -8.50 11.63 1.22
CA SER A 159 -9.86 12.18 1.17
C SER A 159 -10.46 12.42 2.55
N GLU A 160 -10.12 11.56 3.52
CA GLU A 160 -10.61 11.65 4.90
C GLU A 160 -9.85 12.74 5.66
N TYR A 161 -8.52 12.80 5.52
CA TYR A 161 -7.68 13.88 6.03
C TYR A 161 -8.11 15.26 5.51
N ILE A 162 -8.33 15.40 4.19
CA ILE A 162 -8.76 16.67 3.58
C ILE A 162 -10.14 17.10 4.09
N LYS A 163 -11.04 16.15 4.40
CA LYS A 163 -12.36 16.46 4.95
C LYS A 163 -12.32 16.90 6.42
N GLU A 164 -11.37 16.39 7.20
CA GLU A 164 -11.25 16.73 8.63
C GLU A 164 -10.44 18.00 8.88
N GLU A 165 -9.28 18.17 8.24
CA GLU A 165 -8.36 19.29 8.47
C GLU A 165 -8.44 20.39 7.40
N GLY A 166 -9.13 20.13 6.29
CA GLY A 166 -9.15 21.02 5.13
C GLY A 166 -7.83 20.99 4.36
N PHE A 167 -7.81 21.61 3.18
CA PHE A 167 -6.57 21.67 2.40
C PHE A 167 -5.54 22.55 3.11
N SER A 168 -4.49 21.95 3.67
CA SER A 168 -3.38 22.62 4.35
C SER A 168 -2.05 22.19 3.72
N ILE A 169 -1.17 23.16 3.46
CA ILE A 169 0.17 22.86 2.96
C ILE A 169 1.03 22.46 4.17
N PRO A 170 1.73 21.30 4.13
CA PRO A 170 2.55 20.85 5.24
C PRO A 170 3.66 21.85 5.59
N GLU A 171 3.80 22.17 6.87
CA GLU A 171 4.77 23.17 7.37
C GLU A 171 6.21 22.83 6.98
N PHE A 172 6.55 21.54 6.89
CA PHE A 172 7.87 21.08 6.46
C PHE A 172 8.30 21.65 5.09
N TYR A 173 7.39 21.72 4.12
CA TYR A 173 7.71 22.27 2.80
C TYR A 173 7.89 23.80 2.86
N ILE A 174 7.10 24.47 3.69
CA ILE A 174 7.19 25.91 3.92
C ILE A 174 8.54 26.24 4.55
N GLU A 175 8.92 25.51 5.58
CA GLU A 175 10.17 25.71 6.32
C GLU A 175 11.40 25.44 5.44
N LYS A 176 11.38 24.37 4.63
CA LYS A 176 12.48 24.07 3.70
C LYS A 176 12.61 25.11 2.57
N LEU A 177 11.49 25.61 2.05
CA LEU A 177 11.49 26.72 1.10
C LEU A 177 12.06 27.99 1.73
N MET A 178 11.66 28.27 2.97
CA MET A 178 12.14 29.41 3.74
C MET A 178 13.65 29.32 3.99
N GLU A 179 14.15 28.16 4.41
CA GLU A 179 15.58 27.92 4.62
C GLU A 179 16.40 28.14 3.34
N GLN A 180 15.90 27.68 2.18
CA GLN A 180 16.56 27.93 0.90
C GLN A 180 16.59 29.41 0.51
N MET A 181 15.49 30.13 0.75
CA MET A 181 15.38 31.55 0.44
C MET A 181 16.24 32.39 1.39
N GLU A 182 16.23 32.07 2.69
CA GLU A 182 17.09 32.69 3.70
C GLU A 182 18.58 32.51 3.38
N LYS A 183 18.97 31.33 2.89
CA LYS A 183 20.36 31.08 2.48
C LYS A 183 20.78 32.00 1.32
N ARG A 184 19.92 32.19 0.31
CA ARG A 184 20.19 33.09 -0.82
C ARG A 184 20.28 34.56 -0.39
N VAL A 185 19.30 35.02 0.38
CA VAL A 185 19.27 36.38 0.96
C VAL A 185 20.50 36.60 1.85
N GLY A 186 20.91 35.57 2.58
CA GLY A 186 22.12 35.59 3.37
C GLY A 186 23.38 35.80 2.54
N GLU A 187 23.54 35.07 1.44
CA GLU A 187 24.71 35.17 0.57
C GLU A 187 24.80 36.51 -0.18
N GLU A 188 23.67 37.18 -0.45
CA GLU A 188 23.63 38.42 -1.25
C GLU A 188 23.68 39.72 -0.43
N LEU A 189 23.28 39.72 0.85
CA LEU A 189 23.12 40.95 1.63
C LEU A 189 24.12 41.12 2.80
N PRO A 190 24.60 42.35 3.08
CA PRO A 190 25.44 42.64 4.22
C PRO A 190 24.70 42.41 5.56
N THR A 191 25.45 42.00 6.59
CA THR A 191 24.95 41.50 7.89
C THR A 191 24.04 42.47 8.64
N SER A 192 24.11 43.77 8.35
CA SER A 192 23.29 44.82 8.96
C SER A 192 21.83 44.85 8.47
N GLN A 193 21.57 44.42 7.23
CA GLN A 193 20.22 44.41 6.63
C GLN A 193 19.59 43.01 6.60
N ARG A 194 20.42 41.96 6.75
CA ARG A 194 20.01 40.55 6.65
C ARG A 194 18.83 40.18 7.56
N ARG A 195 18.77 40.68 8.80
CA ARG A 195 17.67 40.36 9.73
C ARG A 195 16.32 40.95 9.30
N LEU A 196 16.32 42.15 8.71
CA LEU A 196 15.10 42.82 8.28
C LEU A 196 14.58 42.18 6.98
N ALA A 197 15.47 41.87 6.05
CA ALA A 197 15.15 41.18 4.80
C ALA A 197 14.60 39.75 5.02
N ILE A 198 15.14 39.00 6.00
CA ILE A 198 14.62 37.66 6.35
C ILE A 198 13.21 37.76 6.96
N ALA A 199 12.94 38.77 7.80
CA ALA A 199 11.63 38.96 8.39
C ALA A 199 10.57 39.32 7.34
N GLU A 200 10.90 40.23 6.42
CA GLU A 200 10.03 40.63 5.30
C GLU A 200 9.75 39.45 4.35
N LEU A 201 10.79 38.67 4.01
CA LEU A 201 10.68 37.45 3.22
C LEU A 201 9.72 36.42 3.86
N ARG A 202 9.82 36.22 5.19
CA ARG A 202 8.95 35.30 5.92
C ARG A 202 7.49 35.77 5.88
N GLU A 203 7.25 37.08 6.01
CA GLU A 203 5.91 37.66 5.93
C GLU A 203 5.30 37.50 4.53
N GLU A 204 6.06 37.82 3.48
CA GLU A 204 5.61 37.67 2.10
C GLU A 204 5.33 36.22 1.72
N LEU A 205 6.21 35.29 2.12
CA LEU A 205 6.03 33.87 1.85
C LEU A 205 4.76 33.34 2.54
N ASN A 206 4.55 33.68 3.80
CA ASN A 206 3.33 33.29 4.54
C ASN A 206 2.07 33.86 3.88
N LYS A 207 2.11 35.12 3.42
CA LYS A 207 0.98 35.75 2.72
C LYS A 207 0.68 35.07 1.39
N MET A 208 1.72 34.70 0.63
CA MET A 208 1.57 33.95 -0.62
C MET A 208 0.97 32.57 -0.39
N ILE A 209 1.45 31.85 0.64
CA ILE A 209 0.95 30.53 1.02
C ILE A 209 -0.51 30.59 1.44
N ASN A 210 -0.89 31.57 2.26
CA ASN A 210 -2.28 31.75 2.70
C ASN A 210 -3.21 32.01 1.51
N ASN A 211 -2.83 32.91 0.59
CA ASN A 211 -3.60 33.19 -0.62
C ASN A 211 -3.72 31.96 -1.54
N PHE A 212 -2.65 31.17 -1.66
CA PHE A 212 -2.66 29.95 -2.45
C PHE A 212 -3.54 28.87 -1.81
N THR A 213 -3.47 28.72 -0.49
CA THR A 213 -4.30 27.80 0.28
C THR A 213 -5.79 28.15 0.17
N GLU A 214 -6.15 29.44 0.25
CA GLU A 214 -7.53 29.90 0.02
C GLU A 214 -8.02 29.58 -1.40
N ARG A 215 -7.17 29.76 -2.41
CA ARG A 215 -7.50 29.36 -3.79
C ARG A 215 -7.70 27.86 -3.93
N ILE A 216 -6.90 27.04 -3.24
CA ILE A 216 -7.04 25.58 -3.32
C ILE A 216 -8.29 25.09 -2.57
N LYS A 217 -8.68 25.71 -1.47
CA LYS A 217 -9.94 25.40 -0.78
C LYS A 217 -11.17 25.48 -1.70
N SER A 218 -11.15 26.36 -2.71
CA SER A 218 -12.18 26.39 -3.76
C SER A 218 -12.32 25.07 -4.53
N TYR A 219 -11.28 24.25 -4.60
CA TYR A 219 -11.26 22.97 -5.32
C TYR A 219 -11.60 21.78 -4.43
N GLU A 220 -11.74 21.97 -3.11
CA GLU A 220 -12.14 20.93 -2.15
C GLU A 220 -13.49 20.30 -2.53
N LYS A 221 -14.39 21.07 -3.15
CA LYS A 221 -15.70 20.61 -3.65
C LYS A 221 -15.62 19.49 -4.71
N PHE A 222 -14.47 19.29 -5.35
CA PHE A 222 -14.28 18.31 -6.42
C PHE A 222 -13.60 17.00 -5.94
N ILE A 223 -13.28 16.89 -4.66
CA ILE A 223 -12.64 15.72 -4.02
C ILE A 223 -13.64 15.06 -3.06
#